data_AF-A0A8H3GAR2-F1
#
_entry.id   AF-A0A8H3GAR2-F1
#
_cell.length_a   1.000
_cell.length_b   1.000
_cell.length_c   1.000
_cell.angle_alpha   90.00
_cell.angle_beta   90.00
_cell.angle_gamma   90.00
#
_symmetry.space_group_name_H-M   'P 1'
#
loop_
_entity.id
_entity.type
_entity.pdbx_description
1 polymer ?
#
loop_
_entity_poly.entity_id
_entity_poly.type
_entity_poly.pdbx_seq_one_letter_code
_entity_poly.pdbx_strand_id
1 'polypeptide(L)'
;MSFSSLTLIAACAIGALATPVLYDGRAPLNYTSSNIDAFQSPYTYVVKGSEAASKYVSFSTNSPPPTPLWYPKGSEKPIEQTVSVKIDNSSVFVPGNNPDNSQWGFRRTEVIAQNNRTLLQSGKTVWHFSIMRDEARPLNFTHEYQIVFAEPDDGSHVFGVKVGSSFTVPTASKLPTKTARNLEVLDHALNVLYSTPFDPSTWHNLAIQVDWDARTLGVFASKGGSKLKKVSKLVSNNSTKPVPEGRGDFHFGLLKLPLANPSDTTEQQGDVVRRGIQEGTLEGLYYSGVFVESATGGVSAGYSSIIPAF
;
A
#
# COMPACT_ATOMS: atom_id res chain seq x y z
N MET A 1 29.33 -13.72 40.10
CA MET A 1 27.87 -13.52 40.00
C MET A 1 27.50 -13.65 38.54
N SER A 2 26.94 -14.79 38.15
CA SER A 2 26.55 -15.08 36.76
C SER A 2 25.07 -14.75 36.62
N PHE A 3 24.73 -13.75 35.80
CA PHE A 3 23.34 -13.46 35.45
C PHE A 3 22.94 -14.38 34.30
N SER A 4 22.11 -15.37 34.63
CA SER A 4 21.45 -16.21 33.64
C SER A 4 20.23 -15.44 33.12
N SER A 5 20.32 -14.94 31.88
CA SER A 5 19.19 -14.29 31.21
C SER A 5 18.17 -15.35 30.82
N LEU A 6 17.02 -15.32 31.46
CA LEU A 6 15.87 -16.15 31.12
C LEU A 6 15.19 -15.56 29.88
N THR A 7 15.35 -16.21 28.72
CA THR A 7 14.63 -15.84 27.50
C THR A 7 13.18 -16.29 27.62
N LEU A 8 12.26 -15.33 27.77
CA LEU A 8 10.82 -15.58 27.76
C LEU A 8 10.36 -15.78 26.32
N ILE A 9 10.14 -17.03 25.90
CA ILE A 9 9.49 -17.35 24.63
C ILE A 9 7.99 -17.11 24.82
N ALA A 10 7.48 -15.98 24.33
CA ALA A 10 6.05 -15.75 24.21
C ALA A 10 5.50 -16.66 23.12
N ALA A 11 4.80 -17.73 23.52
CA ALA A 11 4.05 -18.58 22.61
C ALA A 11 2.79 -17.82 22.14
N CYS A 12 2.92 -17.02 21.08
CA CYS A 12 1.76 -16.59 20.32
C CYS A 12 1.15 -17.82 19.64
N ALA A 13 -0.16 -18.01 19.80
CA ALA A 13 -0.91 -18.96 18.99
C ALA A 13 -0.92 -18.46 17.53
N ILE A 14 0.15 -18.77 16.79
CA ILE A 14 0.30 -18.44 15.38
C ILE A 14 -0.68 -19.35 14.63
N GLY A 15 -1.77 -18.77 14.14
CA GLY A 15 -2.54 -19.44 13.08
C GLY A 15 -1.60 -19.75 11.93
N ALA A 16 -1.51 -21.02 11.52
CA ALA A 16 -0.59 -21.44 10.47
C ALA A 16 -0.82 -20.62 9.19
N LEU A 17 0.22 -19.91 8.74
CA LEU A 17 0.27 -19.26 7.42
C LEU A 17 0.78 -20.29 6.40
N ALA A 18 0.48 -20.06 5.12
CA ALA A 18 0.83 -20.98 4.04
C ALA A 18 2.34 -21.26 3.94
N THR A 19 3.13 -20.25 4.28
CA THR A 19 4.58 -20.20 4.11
C THR A 19 5.21 -19.31 5.16
N PRO A 20 6.56 -19.24 5.23
CA PRO A 20 7.22 -18.24 6.04
C PRO A 20 6.80 -16.83 5.61
N VAL A 21 6.31 -16.05 6.57
CA VAL A 21 6.24 -14.59 6.44
C VAL A 21 7.66 -14.09 6.34
N LEU A 22 7.95 -13.41 5.23
CA LEU A 22 9.26 -12.82 4.95
C LEU A 22 9.38 -11.44 5.59
N TYR A 23 8.26 -10.72 5.70
CA TYR A 23 8.14 -9.46 6.41
C TYR A 23 6.72 -9.28 6.95
N ASP A 24 6.61 -8.85 8.21
CA ASP A 24 5.33 -8.59 8.87
C ASP A 24 5.18 -7.09 9.15
N GLY A 25 4.36 -6.42 8.35
CA GLY A 25 4.07 -4.99 8.44
C GLY A 25 2.73 -4.68 9.15
N ARG A 26 2.07 -5.71 9.70
CA ARG A 26 0.83 -5.52 10.47
C ARG A 26 1.17 -4.74 11.73
N ALA A 27 0.46 -3.63 11.97
CA ALA A 27 0.79 -2.73 13.06
C ALA A 27 0.64 -3.46 14.41
N PRO A 28 1.71 -3.64 15.20
CA PRO A 28 1.62 -4.30 16.50
C PRO A 28 0.62 -3.60 17.42
N LEU A 29 -0.07 -4.34 18.30
CA LEU A 29 -1.09 -3.80 19.21
C LEU A 29 -0.56 -2.69 20.15
N ASN A 30 0.75 -2.65 20.39
CA ASN A 30 1.43 -1.66 21.22
C ASN A 30 2.19 -0.61 20.41
N TYR A 31 2.01 -0.55 19.09
CA TYR A 31 2.66 0.45 18.24
C TYR A 31 2.02 1.83 18.43
N THR A 32 2.85 2.85 18.59
CA THR A 32 2.43 4.20 19.01
C THR A 32 2.91 5.28 18.03
N SER A 33 2.39 6.49 18.20
CA SER A 33 2.86 7.69 17.49
C SER A 33 4.37 7.91 17.63
N SER A 34 4.94 7.67 18.82
CA SER A 34 6.39 7.80 19.02
C SER A 34 7.19 6.75 18.24
N ASN A 35 6.63 5.57 17.99
CA ASN A 35 7.30 4.56 17.18
C ASN A 35 7.36 4.98 15.70
N ILE A 36 6.26 5.50 15.12
CA ILE A 36 6.25 5.94 13.72
C ILE A 36 7.11 7.20 13.51
N ASP A 37 7.12 8.13 14.46
CA ASP A 37 7.94 9.35 14.40
C ASP A 37 9.45 9.04 14.44
N ALA A 38 9.83 7.94 15.09
CA ALA A 38 11.20 7.45 15.15
C ALA A 38 11.53 6.40 14.08
N PHE A 39 10.62 6.14 13.14
CA PHE A 39 10.76 5.09 12.10
C PHE A 39 11.16 3.72 12.67
N GLN A 40 10.53 3.33 13.77
CA GLN A 40 10.77 2.03 14.38
C GLN A 40 10.09 0.91 13.60
N SER A 41 10.75 -0.25 13.56
CA SER A 41 10.20 -1.49 13.00
C SER A 41 8.75 -1.73 13.45
N PRO A 42 7.83 -2.07 12.53
CA PRO A 42 8.13 -2.61 11.20
C PRO A 42 8.31 -1.57 10.08
N TYR A 43 8.07 -0.28 10.33
CA TYR A 43 8.08 0.76 9.30
C TYR A 43 9.43 1.47 9.23
N THR A 44 10.08 1.44 8.07
CA THR A 44 11.45 1.94 7.92
C THR A 44 11.52 3.42 7.57
N TYR A 45 10.47 3.96 6.97
CA TYR A 45 10.36 5.39 6.68
C TYR A 45 8.90 5.77 6.41
N VAL A 46 8.62 7.08 6.46
CA VAL A 46 7.36 7.66 5.98
C VAL A 46 7.69 8.80 5.03
N VAL A 47 7.26 8.68 3.77
CA VAL A 47 7.32 9.77 2.78
C VAL A 47 6.17 10.71 3.09
N LYS A 48 6.44 11.91 3.61
CA LYS A 48 5.41 12.81 4.19
C LYS A 48 5.77 14.28 4.04
N GLY A 49 4.86 15.15 4.46
CA GLY A 49 5.11 16.57 4.66
C GLY A 49 6.14 16.88 5.75
N SER A 50 6.34 18.18 6.02
CA SER A 50 7.34 18.68 6.98
C SER A 50 7.11 18.27 8.44
N GLU A 51 5.85 18.08 8.82
CA GLU A 51 5.43 17.71 10.19
C GLU A 51 5.82 16.27 10.57
N ALA A 52 5.70 15.94 11.87
CA ALA A 52 5.91 14.58 12.37
C ALA A 52 5.04 13.53 11.65
N ALA A 53 5.50 12.28 11.56
CA ALA A 53 4.77 11.21 10.87
C ALA A 53 3.42 10.94 11.53
N SER A 54 3.34 11.06 12.85
CA SER A 54 2.13 10.93 13.67
C SER A 54 1.04 11.97 13.36
N LYS A 55 1.36 13.06 12.66
CA LYS A 55 0.34 13.97 12.11
C LYS A 55 -0.51 13.28 11.04
N TYR A 56 0.14 12.47 10.21
CA TYR A 56 -0.45 11.88 9.01
C TYR A 56 -0.82 10.40 9.20
N VAL A 57 -0.15 9.71 10.12
CA VAL A 57 -0.32 8.28 10.38
C VAL A 57 -0.75 8.05 11.83
N SER A 58 -1.82 7.28 12.01
CA SER A 58 -2.32 6.93 13.36
C SER A 58 -2.80 5.48 13.41
N PHE A 59 -2.84 4.92 14.62
CA PHE A 59 -3.13 3.50 14.84
C PHE A 59 -4.36 3.33 15.75
N SER A 60 -5.22 2.36 15.46
CA SER A 60 -6.39 2.05 16.29
C SER A 60 -6.81 0.60 16.15
N THR A 61 -7.26 -0.03 17.23
CA THR A 61 -7.89 -1.35 17.20
C THR A 61 -9.40 -1.32 16.93
N ASN A 62 -10.03 -0.13 16.99
CA ASN A 62 -11.49 0.00 17.05
C ASN A 62 -12.07 1.06 16.10
N SER A 63 -11.25 1.94 15.50
CA SER A 63 -11.73 3.08 14.71
C SER A 63 -11.01 3.22 13.36
N PRO A 64 -11.38 2.40 12.37
CA PRO A 64 -12.20 1.18 12.44
C PRO A 64 -11.39 0.02 13.02
N PRO A 65 -12.02 -1.11 13.40
CA PRO A 65 -11.27 -2.33 13.66
C PRO A 65 -10.55 -2.81 12.38
N PRO A 66 -9.37 -3.45 12.53
CA PRO A 66 -8.59 -3.97 11.40
C PRO A 66 -9.37 -5.04 10.62
N THR A 67 -8.82 -5.47 9.49
CA THR A 67 -9.52 -6.47 8.67
C THR A 67 -9.75 -7.75 9.47
N PRO A 68 -10.99 -8.27 9.56
CA PRO A 68 -11.26 -9.50 10.30
C PRO A 68 -10.71 -10.75 9.61
N LEU A 69 -10.17 -10.62 8.39
CA LEU A 69 -9.59 -11.72 7.62
C LEU A 69 -8.45 -12.45 8.35
N TRP A 70 -7.66 -11.69 9.12
CA TRP A 70 -6.46 -12.19 9.79
C TRP A 70 -6.69 -12.53 11.26
N TYR A 71 -7.92 -12.44 11.74
CA TYR A 71 -8.23 -12.82 13.11
C TYR A 71 -8.05 -14.33 13.28
N PRO A 72 -7.64 -14.79 14.48
CA PRO A 72 -7.62 -16.22 14.77
C PRO A 72 -8.99 -16.84 14.48
N LYS A 73 -9.00 -18.05 13.92
CA LYS A 73 -10.26 -18.72 13.57
C LYS A 73 -11.16 -18.85 14.81
N GLY A 74 -12.37 -18.30 14.73
CA GLY A 74 -13.32 -18.29 15.85
C GLY A 74 -13.09 -17.18 16.89
N SER A 75 -12.18 -16.24 16.63
CA SER A 75 -11.93 -15.06 17.46
C SER A 75 -12.42 -13.79 16.78
N GLU A 76 -12.99 -12.88 17.56
CA GLU A 76 -13.30 -11.50 17.14
C GLU A 76 -12.21 -10.51 17.57
N LYS A 77 -11.18 -10.98 18.28
CA LYS A 77 -10.09 -10.12 18.76
C LYS A 77 -9.08 -9.85 17.64
N PRO A 78 -8.75 -8.57 17.38
CA PRO A 78 -7.69 -8.22 16.45
C PRO A 78 -6.32 -8.65 16.96
N ILE A 79 -5.41 -8.94 16.03
CA ILE A 79 -3.99 -9.24 16.29
C ILE A 79 -3.07 -8.07 15.91
N GLU A 80 -3.65 -7.01 15.37
CA GLU A 80 -2.97 -5.84 14.85
C GLU A 80 -3.82 -4.58 15.09
N GLN A 81 -3.29 -3.42 14.72
CA GLN A 81 -4.04 -2.17 14.65
C GLN A 81 -4.36 -1.82 13.20
N THR A 82 -5.48 -1.16 12.97
CA THR A 82 -5.72 -0.39 11.74
C THR A 82 -4.72 0.75 11.69
N VAL A 83 -4.08 0.93 10.53
CA VAL A 83 -3.29 2.11 10.20
C VAL A 83 -4.16 3.10 9.43
N SER A 84 -4.40 4.28 9.99
CA SER A 84 -5.02 5.40 9.27
C SER A 84 -3.92 6.26 8.68
N VAL A 85 -3.96 6.45 7.36
CA VAL A 85 -3.04 7.32 6.61
C VAL A 85 -3.85 8.47 6.02
N LYS A 86 -3.35 9.70 6.18
CA LYS A 86 -4.04 10.92 5.77
C LYS A 86 -3.12 11.84 4.99
N ILE A 87 -3.70 12.63 4.11
CA ILE A 87 -3.03 13.76 3.46
C ILE A 87 -3.84 15.04 3.68
N ASP A 88 -3.13 16.16 3.78
CA ASP A 88 -3.70 17.50 3.76
C ASP A 88 -2.78 18.43 2.94
N ASN A 89 -3.02 19.75 2.99
CA ASN A 89 -2.20 20.73 2.27
C ASN A 89 -0.72 20.75 2.66
N SER A 90 -0.37 20.29 3.87
CA SER A 90 1.01 20.20 4.35
C SER A 90 1.73 18.93 3.90
N SER A 91 1.03 17.97 3.28
CA SER A 91 1.58 16.70 2.78
C SER A 91 2.40 16.85 1.48
N VAL A 92 3.30 17.84 1.43
CA VAL A 92 4.24 18.07 0.33
C VAL A 92 5.59 17.51 0.74
N PHE A 93 6.03 16.45 0.06
CA PHE A 93 7.34 15.84 0.33
C PHE A 93 8.46 16.69 -0.26
N VAL A 94 9.56 16.82 0.51
CA VAL A 94 10.76 17.57 0.13
C VAL A 94 11.96 16.62 0.15
N PRO A 95 12.27 15.94 -0.96
CA PRO A 95 13.39 15.01 -1.05
C PRO A 95 14.72 15.65 -0.65
N GLY A 96 15.47 14.96 0.22
CA GLY A 96 16.77 15.41 0.70
C GLY A 96 16.72 16.69 1.54
N ASN A 97 15.53 17.11 2.01
CA ASN A 97 15.31 18.38 2.70
C ASN A 97 15.78 19.61 1.89
N ASN A 98 15.85 19.50 0.56
CA ASN A 98 16.12 20.62 -0.33
C ASN A 98 14.79 21.19 -0.85
N PRO A 99 14.39 22.42 -0.48
CA PRO A 99 13.15 23.05 -0.94
C PRO A 99 13.00 23.11 -2.46
N ASP A 100 14.09 23.14 -3.23
CA ASP A 100 14.05 23.15 -4.69
C ASP A 100 13.51 21.83 -5.28
N ASN A 101 13.57 20.75 -4.49
CA ASN A 101 13.04 19.44 -4.86
C ASN A 101 11.59 19.22 -4.41
N SER A 102 10.93 20.24 -3.83
CA SER A 102 9.57 20.12 -3.31
C SER A 102 8.60 19.57 -4.36
N GLN A 103 7.89 18.52 -3.98
CA GLN A 103 6.92 17.84 -4.86
C GLN A 103 5.54 18.52 -4.78
N TRP A 104 5.48 19.80 -5.15
CA TRP A 104 4.26 20.63 -5.05
C TRP A 104 3.06 20.09 -5.82
N GLY A 105 3.32 19.35 -6.90
CA GLY A 105 2.30 18.69 -7.69
C GLY A 105 1.64 17.54 -6.96
N PHE A 106 2.25 16.97 -5.92
CA PHE A 106 1.67 15.87 -5.16
C PHE A 106 1.15 16.28 -3.79
N ARG A 107 0.21 15.50 -3.26
CA ARG A 107 -0.03 15.38 -1.82
C ARG A 107 0.20 13.94 -1.43
N ARG A 108 1.19 13.70 -0.56
CA ARG A 108 1.59 12.34 -0.23
C ARG A 108 1.89 12.08 1.23
N THR A 109 1.45 10.91 1.68
CA THR A 109 1.87 10.25 2.91
C THR A 109 1.89 8.77 2.63
N GLU A 110 3.08 8.18 2.60
CA GLU A 110 3.27 6.75 2.33
C GLU A 110 4.20 6.16 3.38
N VAL A 111 3.84 4.99 3.88
CA VAL A 111 4.65 4.22 4.82
C VAL A 111 5.41 3.16 4.03
N ILE A 112 6.73 3.09 4.23
CA ILE A 112 7.56 2.04 3.64
C ILE A 112 7.52 0.81 4.54
N ALA A 113 6.85 -0.23 4.04
CA ALA A 113 6.56 -1.47 4.75
C ALA A 113 7.56 -2.57 4.38
N GLN A 114 8.84 -2.29 4.58
CA GLN A 114 9.89 -3.19 4.14
C GLN A 114 11.23 -2.84 4.78
N ASN A 115 12.02 -3.86 5.09
CA ASN A 115 13.38 -3.72 5.62
C ASN A 115 14.46 -4.46 4.79
N ASN A 116 14.08 -5.30 3.82
CA ASN A 116 15.03 -6.08 3.02
C ASN A 116 14.50 -6.38 1.61
N ARG A 117 14.89 -5.55 0.62
CA ARG A 117 14.54 -5.75 -0.81
C ARG A 117 14.90 -7.14 -1.30
N THR A 118 16.12 -7.60 -0.99
CA THR A 118 16.64 -8.88 -1.49
C THR A 118 15.82 -10.07 -1.03
N LEU A 119 15.42 -10.11 0.24
CA LEU A 119 14.62 -11.20 0.79
C LEU A 119 13.20 -11.21 0.22
N LEU A 120 12.56 -10.03 0.11
CA LEU A 120 11.18 -9.93 -0.34
C LEU A 120 11.02 -10.06 -1.86
N GLN A 121 12.11 -9.98 -2.61
CA GLN A 121 12.09 -9.83 -4.07
C GLN A 121 13.02 -10.82 -4.75
N SER A 122 12.79 -12.08 -4.39
CA SER A 122 13.49 -13.25 -4.88
C SER A 122 12.48 -14.41 -5.02
N GLY A 123 12.58 -15.18 -6.11
CA GLY A 123 11.65 -16.26 -6.42
C GLY A 123 10.20 -15.77 -6.55
N LYS A 124 9.26 -16.45 -5.88
CA LYS A 124 7.84 -16.07 -5.84
C LYS A 124 7.44 -15.58 -4.45
N THR A 125 6.91 -14.36 -4.37
CA THR A 125 6.42 -13.75 -3.12
C THR A 125 5.00 -13.20 -3.28
N VAL A 126 4.26 -13.12 -2.19
CA VAL A 126 2.90 -12.60 -2.17
C VAL A 126 2.81 -11.41 -1.22
N TRP A 127 2.34 -10.29 -1.74
CA TRP A 127 2.24 -8.99 -1.08
C TRP A 127 0.81 -8.76 -0.65
N HIS A 128 0.54 -8.87 0.65
CA HIS A 128 -0.80 -8.77 1.25
C HIS A 128 -1.03 -7.39 1.81
N PHE A 129 -2.24 -6.87 1.63
CA PHE A 129 -2.72 -5.63 2.22
C PHE A 129 -4.24 -5.55 2.12
N SER A 130 -4.87 -4.88 3.08
CA SER A 130 -6.30 -4.58 3.07
C SER A 130 -6.52 -3.09 3.15
N ILE A 131 -7.47 -2.57 2.38
CA ILE A 131 -7.74 -1.14 2.24
C ILE A 131 -9.22 -0.89 2.53
N MET A 132 -9.51 0.17 3.28
CA MET A 132 -10.87 0.67 3.47
C MET A 132 -10.89 2.19 3.37
N ARG A 133 -12.00 2.74 2.87
CA ARG A 133 -12.25 4.18 2.84
C ARG A 133 -12.33 4.77 4.24
N ASP A 134 -11.79 5.98 4.40
CA ASP A 134 -12.13 6.86 5.52
C ASP A 134 -13.27 7.78 5.10
N GLU A 135 -14.52 7.39 5.40
CA GLU A 135 -15.71 8.17 5.04
C GLU A 135 -15.78 9.52 5.77
N ALA A 136 -15.03 9.71 6.87
CA ALA A 136 -14.92 11.00 7.53
C ALA A 136 -13.90 11.93 6.85
N ARG A 137 -13.06 11.38 5.94
CA ARG A 137 -12.02 12.09 5.18
C ARG A 137 -12.04 11.59 3.73
N PRO A 138 -13.15 11.80 3.00
CA PRO A 138 -13.37 11.16 1.71
C PRO A 138 -12.34 11.61 0.68
N LEU A 139 -11.97 10.69 -0.22
CA LEU A 139 -11.10 11.03 -1.36
C LEU A 139 -11.85 11.84 -2.41
N ASN A 140 -11.14 12.74 -3.10
CA ASN A 140 -11.63 13.43 -4.29
C ASN A 140 -11.37 12.62 -5.57
N PHE A 141 -12.31 11.78 -5.99
CA PHE A 141 -12.16 10.90 -7.17
C PHE A 141 -11.98 11.61 -8.52
N THR A 142 -11.95 12.95 -8.60
CA THR A 142 -11.49 13.66 -9.80
C THR A 142 -9.97 13.57 -9.99
N HIS A 143 -9.22 13.29 -8.92
CA HIS A 143 -7.77 13.08 -8.95
C HIS A 143 -7.43 11.59 -9.03
N GLU A 144 -6.21 11.27 -9.47
CA GLU A 144 -5.62 9.93 -9.35
C GLU A 144 -4.97 9.78 -7.97
N TYR A 145 -5.19 8.63 -7.34
CA TYR A 145 -4.49 8.22 -6.13
C TYR A 145 -3.75 6.93 -6.42
N GLN A 146 -2.45 6.91 -6.15
CA GLN A 146 -1.63 5.71 -6.13
C GLN A 146 -1.45 5.33 -4.65
N ILE A 147 -1.98 4.18 -4.26
CA ILE A 147 -2.28 3.92 -2.84
C ILE A 147 -1.56 2.71 -2.24
N VAL A 148 -1.04 1.85 -3.11
CA VAL A 148 -0.12 0.76 -2.78
C VAL A 148 0.75 0.51 -4.01
N PHE A 149 2.08 0.41 -3.87
CA PHE A 149 2.96 0.10 -4.99
C PHE A 149 4.31 -0.42 -4.52
N ALA A 150 5.02 -1.12 -5.41
CA ALA A 150 6.42 -1.50 -5.24
C ALA A 150 7.30 -0.67 -6.20
N GLU A 151 8.09 0.26 -5.68
CA GLU A 151 8.81 1.31 -6.45
C GLU A 151 10.31 1.01 -6.57
N PRO A 152 10.81 0.57 -7.75
CA PRO A 152 12.25 0.50 -8.02
C PRO A 152 12.91 1.88 -8.04
N ASP A 153 14.23 1.92 -8.03
CA ASP A 153 15.00 3.18 -7.95
C ASP A 153 14.81 4.12 -9.16
N ASP A 154 14.16 3.66 -10.23
CA ASP A 154 13.79 4.49 -11.38
C ASP A 154 12.40 5.17 -11.25
N GLY A 155 11.72 5.00 -10.12
CA GLY A 155 10.42 5.62 -9.83
C GLY A 155 9.23 4.98 -10.56
N SER A 156 9.45 3.88 -11.27
CA SER A 156 8.36 3.08 -11.84
C SER A 156 7.68 2.22 -10.76
N HIS A 157 6.66 1.44 -11.13
CA HIS A 157 6.02 0.49 -10.20
C HIS A 157 6.10 -0.93 -10.76
N VAL A 158 6.58 -1.90 -9.97
CA VAL A 158 6.50 -3.33 -10.33
C VAL A 158 5.03 -3.76 -10.44
N PHE A 159 4.22 -3.30 -9.49
CA PHE A 159 2.77 -3.33 -9.52
C PHE A 159 2.26 -2.09 -8.78
N GLY A 160 1.03 -1.69 -9.04
CA GLY A 160 0.38 -0.59 -8.33
C GLY A 160 -1.09 -0.87 -8.06
N VAL A 161 -1.62 -0.21 -7.04
CA VAL A 161 -3.06 -0.10 -6.79
C VAL A 161 -3.41 1.37 -6.87
N LYS A 162 -4.40 1.70 -7.69
CA LYS A 162 -4.93 3.06 -7.81
C LYS A 162 -6.42 3.12 -7.55
N VAL A 163 -6.87 4.35 -7.30
CA VAL A 163 -8.27 4.76 -7.29
C VAL A 163 -8.37 6.20 -7.77
N GLY A 164 -9.55 6.63 -8.22
CA GLY A 164 -9.75 7.96 -8.74
C GLY A 164 -9.55 8.05 -10.25
N SER A 165 -9.66 9.26 -10.78
CA SER A 165 -9.57 9.49 -12.22
C SER A 165 -8.12 9.62 -12.64
N SER A 166 -7.68 8.82 -13.60
CA SER A 166 -6.28 8.87 -14.01
C SER A 166 -5.83 10.24 -14.49
N PHE A 167 -4.58 10.57 -14.13
CA PHE A 167 -3.97 11.82 -14.58
C PHE A 167 -3.79 11.80 -16.10
N THR A 168 -4.19 12.89 -16.76
CA THR A 168 -4.01 13.08 -18.21
C THR A 168 -3.58 14.51 -18.50
N VAL A 169 -2.85 14.68 -19.60
CA VAL A 169 -2.47 15.98 -20.16
C VAL A 169 -3.05 16.08 -21.57
N PRO A 170 -4.02 16.96 -21.83
CA PRO A 170 -4.73 17.80 -20.87
C PRO A 170 -5.62 16.98 -19.91
N THR A 171 -6.08 17.61 -18.83
CA THR A 171 -7.05 17.02 -17.90
C THR A 171 -8.28 16.51 -18.66
N ALA A 172 -8.75 15.31 -18.29
CA ALA A 172 -9.91 14.70 -18.93
C ALA A 172 -11.13 15.64 -18.90
N SER A 173 -11.86 15.73 -20.01
CA SER A 173 -12.98 16.65 -20.18
C SER A 173 -14.20 16.34 -19.30
N LYS A 174 -14.26 15.13 -18.72
CA LYS A 174 -15.30 14.71 -17.79
C LYS A 174 -14.69 13.97 -16.61
N LEU A 175 -14.77 14.60 -15.44
CA LEU A 175 -14.37 14.04 -14.15
C LEU A 175 -15.57 13.98 -13.20
N PRO A 176 -15.62 13.00 -12.27
CA PRO A 176 -14.74 11.83 -12.23
C PRO A 176 -14.99 10.88 -13.43
N THR A 177 -13.96 10.13 -13.84
CA THR A 177 -14.08 9.14 -14.92
C THR A 177 -14.95 7.95 -14.49
N LYS A 178 -15.38 7.13 -15.46
CA LYS A 178 -16.30 6.01 -15.24
C LYS A 178 -15.80 5.01 -14.17
N THR A 179 -14.50 4.75 -14.12
CA THR A 179 -13.88 3.79 -13.17
C THR A 179 -13.27 4.46 -11.95
N ALA A 180 -13.41 5.78 -11.79
CA ALA A 180 -12.74 6.52 -10.72
C ALA A 180 -13.10 6.07 -9.29
N ARG A 181 -14.23 5.36 -9.12
CA ARG A 181 -14.67 4.79 -7.84
C ARG A 181 -14.30 3.32 -7.67
N ASN A 182 -13.44 2.77 -8.53
CA ASN A 182 -12.94 1.41 -8.43
C ASN A 182 -11.53 1.39 -7.82
N LEU A 183 -11.22 0.35 -7.05
CA LEU A 183 -9.84 -0.06 -6.82
C LEU A 183 -9.36 -0.82 -8.05
N GLU A 184 -8.25 -0.38 -8.62
CA GLU A 184 -7.65 -0.99 -9.80
C GLU A 184 -6.23 -1.46 -9.48
N VAL A 185 -5.96 -2.75 -9.72
CA VAL A 185 -4.61 -3.32 -9.63
C VAL A 185 -3.97 -3.30 -11.00
N LEU A 186 -2.76 -2.76 -11.07
CA LEU A 186 -2.00 -2.50 -12.29
C LEU A 186 -0.73 -3.35 -12.34
N ASP A 187 -0.35 -3.78 -13.55
CA ASP A 187 1.02 -4.23 -13.83
C ASP A 187 1.95 -3.05 -14.08
N HIS A 188 3.23 -3.33 -14.34
CA HIS A 188 4.23 -2.30 -14.60
C HIS A 188 3.95 -1.48 -15.87
N ALA A 189 3.29 -2.08 -16.87
CA ALA A 189 2.88 -1.40 -18.09
C ALA A 189 1.56 -0.64 -17.94
N LEU A 190 1.05 -0.51 -16.70
CA LEU A 190 -0.19 0.18 -16.34
C LEU A 190 -1.47 -0.48 -16.89
N ASN A 191 -1.42 -1.76 -17.29
CA ASN A 191 -2.62 -2.51 -17.63
C ASN A 191 -3.41 -2.85 -16.36
N VAL A 192 -4.74 -2.78 -16.43
CA VAL A 192 -5.62 -3.16 -15.31
C VAL A 192 -5.81 -4.67 -15.29
N LEU A 193 -5.33 -5.32 -14.22
CA LEU A 193 -5.43 -6.77 -14.02
C LEU A 193 -6.69 -7.15 -13.24
N TYR A 194 -7.12 -6.25 -12.36
CA TYR A 194 -8.31 -6.41 -11.53
C TYR A 194 -8.92 -5.04 -11.24
N SER A 195 -10.23 -4.94 -11.33
CA SER A 195 -10.99 -3.73 -11.04
C SER A 195 -12.24 -4.13 -10.24
N THR A 196 -12.46 -3.50 -9.09
CA THR A 196 -13.66 -3.69 -8.28
C THR A 196 -14.17 -2.34 -7.80
N PRO A 197 -15.50 -2.12 -7.71
CA PRO A 197 -16.04 -0.99 -6.96
C PRO A 197 -15.40 -0.92 -5.57
N PHE A 198 -14.98 0.28 -5.17
CA PHE A 198 -14.44 0.53 -3.84
C PHE A 198 -15.60 0.83 -2.89
N ASP A 199 -16.12 -0.20 -2.25
CA ASP A 199 -17.33 -0.08 -1.44
C ASP A 199 -17.06 0.68 -0.13
N PRO A 200 -17.98 1.57 0.31
CA PRO A 200 -17.88 2.25 1.59
C PRO A 200 -17.91 1.25 2.75
N SER A 201 -17.25 1.60 3.85
CA SER A 201 -17.26 0.82 5.11
C SER A 201 -16.91 -0.67 4.97
N THR A 202 -16.16 -1.04 3.92
CA THR A 202 -15.82 -2.42 3.61
C THR A 202 -14.31 -2.57 3.40
N TRP A 203 -13.68 -3.45 4.17
CA TRP A 203 -12.30 -3.88 3.89
C TRP A 203 -12.22 -4.60 2.54
N HIS A 204 -11.35 -4.12 1.66
CA HIS A 204 -10.98 -4.78 0.41
C HIS A 204 -9.62 -5.42 0.62
N ASN A 205 -9.59 -6.74 0.73
CA ASN A 205 -8.35 -7.48 0.97
C ASN A 205 -7.77 -7.89 -0.38
N LEU A 206 -6.50 -7.55 -0.61
CA LEU A 206 -5.75 -7.82 -1.82
C LEU A 206 -4.47 -8.58 -1.48
N ALA A 207 -4.09 -9.49 -2.36
CA ALA A 207 -2.77 -10.10 -2.34
C ALA A 207 -2.22 -10.18 -3.76
N ILE A 208 -1.02 -9.69 -3.98
CA ILE A 208 -0.37 -9.66 -5.30
C ILE A 208 0.80 -10.64 -5.27
N GLN A 209 0.71 -11.71 -6.04
CA GLN A 209 1.83 -12.62 -6.25
C GLN A 209 2.71 -12.05 -7.36
N VAL A 210 4.01 -11.97 -7.09
CA VAL A 210 5.04 -11.61 -8.06
C VAL A 210 6.03 -12.76 -8.14
N ASP A 211 6.30 -13.23 -9.35
CA ASP A 211 7.46 -14.07 -9.67
C ASP A 211 8.57 -13.15 -10.21
N TRP A 212 9.62 -12.97 -9.43
CA TRP A 212 10.72 -12.04 -9.72
C TRP A 212 11.66 -12.57 -10.81
N ASP A 213 11.74 -13.89 -10.99
CA ASP A 213 12.60 -14.53 -11.98
C ASP A 213 11.88 -14.61 -13.33
N ALA A 214 10.65 -15.13 -13.33
CA ALA A 214 9.82 -15.21 -14.53
C ALA A 214 9.19 -13.86 -14.93
N ARG A 215 9.26 -12.86 -14.04
CA ARG A 215 8.60 -11.54 -14.17
C ARG A 215 7.14 -11.69 -14.56
N THR A 216 6.38 -12.35 -13.69
CA THR A 216 4.94 -12.53 -13.84
C THR A 216 4.20 -12.07 -12.60
N LEU A 217 2.92 -11.74 -12.74
CA LEU A 217 2.11 -11.23 -11.64
C LEU A 217 0.67 -11.77 -11.69
N GLY A 218 0.08 -12.00 -10.52
CA GLY A 218 -1.30 -12.45 -10.37
C GLY A 218 -1.95 -11.90 -9.11
N VAL A 219 -3.27 -11.72 -9.14
CA VAL A 219 -4.03 -11.02 -8.11
C VAL A 219 -5.01 -11.97 -7.42
N PHE A 220 -5.01 -11.90 -6.09
CA PHE A 220 -6.03 -12.45 -5.22
C PHE A 220 -6.81 -11.31 -4.56
N ALA A 221 -8.12 -11.49 -4.38
CA ALA A 221 -8.95 -10.49 -3.71
C ALA A 221 -10.10 -11.11 -2.93
N SER A 222 -10.59 -10.36 -1.96
CA SER A 222 -11.82 -10.61 -1.20
C SER A 222 -12.33 -9.34 -0.53
N LYS A 223 -13.47 -9.42 0.16
CA LYS A 223 -14.06 -8.30 0.91
C LYS A 223 -14.43 -8.71 2.33
N GLY A 224 -14.34 -7.78 3.28
CA GLY A 224 -14.63 -8.00 4.69
C GLY A 224 -13.80 -9.15 5.27
N GLY A 225 -14.44 -10.06 5.99
CA GLY A 225 -13.80 -11.28 6.50
C GLY A 225 -13.76 -12.45 5.51
N SER A 226 -14.15 -12.27 4.25
CA SER A 226 -14.17 -13.39 3.30
C SER A 226 -12.76 -13.82 2.93
N LYS A 227 -12.53 -15.14 2.75
CA LYS A 227 -11.23 -15.65 2.31
C LYS A 227 -10.84 -15.13 0.93
N LEU A 228 -9.53 -14.93 0.73
CA LEU A 228 -8.95 -14.56 -0.57
C LEU A 228 -9.24 -15.63 -1.63
N LYS A 229 -9.41 -15.18 -2.88
CA LYS A 229 -9.58 -16.03 -4.07
C LYS A 229 -8.77 -15.45 -5.22
N LYS A 230 -8.32 -16.28 -6.17
CA LYS A 230 -7.73 -15.81 -7.44
C LYS A 230 -8.78 -15.01 -8.22
N VAL A 231 -8.45 -13.78 -8.60
CA VAL A 231 -9.36 -12.88 -9.34
C VAL A 231 -8.81 -12.38 -10.67
N SER A 232 -7.52 -12.60 -10.94
CA SER A 232 -6.92 -12.37 -12.25
C SER A 232 -6.37 -13.67 -12.84
N LYS A 233 -5.90 -13.58 -14.09
CA LYS A 233 -4.95 -14.55 -14.64
C LYS A 233 -3.54 -14.20 -14.18
N LEU A 234 -2.61 -15.14 -14.29
CA LEU A 234 -1.18 -14.86 -14.24
C LEU A 234 -0.79 -14.17 -15.55
N VAL A 235 -0.18 -12.99 -15.49
CA VAL A 235 0.22 -12.21 -16.67
C VAL A 235 1.72 -11.94 -16.65
N SER A 236 2.29 -11.69 -17.83
CA SER A 236 3.67 -11.22 -17.95
C SER A 236 3.79 -9.80 -17.41
N ASN A 237 4.90 -9.52 -16.74
CA ASN A 237 5.31 -8.22 -16.24
C ASN A 237 6.70 -7.86 -16.79
N ASN A 238 7.02 -8.31 -18.01
CA ASN A 238 8.37 -8.23 -18.60
C ASN A 238 8.91 -6.82 -18.84
N SER A 239 8.06 -5.80 -18.76
CA SER A 239 8.47 -4.40 -18.80
C SER A 239 9.24 -3.98 -17.54
N THR A 240 9.14 -4.73 -16.44
CA THR A 240 10.03 -4.54 -15.29
C THR A 240 11.47 -4.92 -15.65
N LYS A 241 12.43 -4.25 -14.99
CA LYS A 241 13.82 -4.68 -15.02
C LYS A 241 13.97 -6.03 -14.30
N PRO A 242 14.90 -6.90 -14.74
CA PRO A 242 15.32 -8.06 -13.94
C PRO A 242 15.84 -7.62 -12.57
N VAL A 243 15.84 -8.54 -11.60
CA VAL A 243 16.56 -8.33 -10.34
C VAL A 243 18.08 -8.31 -10.62
N PRO A 244 18.87 -7.49 -9.90
CA PRO A 244 18.48 -6.67 -8.75
C PRO A 244 17.82 -5.32 -9.06
N GLU A 245 17.93 -4.78 -10.28
CA GLU A 245 17.47 -3.42 -10.62
C GLU A 245 15.94 -3.26 -10.60
N GLY A 246 15.20 -4.35 -10.81
CA GLY A 246 13.75 -4.39 -10.70
C GLY A 246 13.21 -4.42 -9.28
N ARG A 247 14.08 -4.41 -8.26
CA ARG A 247 13.64 -4.44 -6.86
C ARG A 247 13.21 -3.05 -6.40
N GLY A 248 12.08 -2.96 -5.69
CA GLY A 248 11.52 -1.70 -5.21
C GLY A 248 11.21 -1.63 -3.73
N ASP A 249 10.89 -0.44 -3.24
CA ASP A 249 10.33 -0.29 -1.90
C ASP A 249 8.83 -0.53 -1.93
N PHE A 250 8.29 -1.15 -0.88
CA PHE A 250 6.87 -1.38 -0.73
C PHE A 250 6.19 -0.25 0.03
N HIS A 251 5.43 0.53 -0.71
CA HIS A 251 4.73 1.69 -0.21
C HIS A 251 3.25 1.36 -0.04
N PHE A 252 2.68 1.78 1.09
CA PHE A 252 1.23 1.88 1.24
C PHE A 252 0.88 3.25 1.83
N GLY A 253 -0.23 3.83 1.38
CA GLY A 253 -0.67 5.15 1.84
C GLY A 253 -1.35 5.92 0.72
N LEU A 254 -1.15 7.22 0.67
CA LEU A 254 -1.80 8.10 -0.29
C LEU A 254 -0.74 8.88 -1.06
N LEU A 255 -0.72 8.74 -2.37
CA LEU A 255 -0.08 9.66 -3.30
C LEU A 255 -1.16 10.19 -4.24
N LYS A 256 -1.58 11.44 -4.03
CA LYS A 256 -2.57 12.14 -4.86
C LYS A 256 -1.86 12.94 -5.95
N LEU A 257 -2.15 12.63 -7.21
CA LEU A 257 -1.69 13.38 -8.37
C LEU A 257 -2.51 14.67 -8.54
N PRO A 258 -1.95 15.73 -9.15
CA PRO A 258 -2.67 16.97 -9.40
C PRO A 258 -3.62 16.82 -10.60
N LEU A 259 -4.43 17.84 -10.89
CA LEU A 259 -4.98 18.02 -12.24
C LEU A 259 -3.99 18.86 -13.08
N ALA A 260 -3.87 18.59 -14.38
CA ALA A 260 -3.06 19.44 -15.25
C ALA A 260 -3.67 20.85 -15.30
N ASN A 261 -2.83 21.87 -15.07
CA ASN A 261 -3.25 23.26 -15.11
C ASN A 261 -3.38 23.72 -16.57
N PRO A 262 -4.58 24.11 -17.06
CA PRO A 262 -4.75 24.52 -18.45
C PRO A 262 -4.00 25.83 -18.81
N SER A 263 -3.53 26.59 -17.81
CA SER A 263 -2.73 27.80 -18.03
C SER A 263 -1.24 27.52 -18.22
N ASP A 264 -0.76 26.30 -17.92
CA ASP A 264 0.61 25.87 -18.13
C ASP A 264 0.84 25.41 -19.59
N THR A 265 2.08 25.49 -20.09
CA THR A 265 2.46 24.87 -21.37
C THR A 265 2.40 23.35 -21.31
N THR A 266 2.44 22.65 -22.46
CA THR A 266 2.45 21.17 -22.50
C THR A 266 3.59 20.57 -21.69
N GLU A 267 4.83 21.03 -21.88
CA GLU A 267 5.98 20.59 -21.05
C GLU A 267 5.74 20.82 -19.55
N GLN A 268 5.16 21.97 -19.18
CA GLN A 268 4.88 22.30 -17.78
C GLN A 268 3.78 21.42 -17.19
N GLN A 269 2.73 21.11 -17.96
CA GLN A 269 1.70 20.15 -17.55
C GLN A 269 2.27 18.73 -17.38
N GLY A 270 3.34 18.40 -18.10
CA GLY A 270 4.09 17.15 -17.94
C GLY A 270 4.93 17.04 -16.66
N ASP A 271 5.29 18.17 -16.02
CA ASP A 271 6.01 18.18 -14.73
C ASP A 271 5.06 17.95 -13.55
N VAL A 272 4.42 16.78 -13.56
CA VAL A 272 3.40 16.37 -12.59
C VAL A 272 3.91 16.38 -11.14
N VAL A 273 5.22 16.27 -10.95
CA VAL A 273 5.86 16.27 -9.62
C VAL A 273 5.80 17.66 -8.98
N ARG A 274 5.95 18.74 -9.78
CA ARG A 274 6.07 20.11 -9.27
C ARG A 274 4.90 21.02 -9.63
N ARG A 275 4.07 20.64 -10.61
CA ARG A 275 3.02 21.50 -11.17
C ARG A 275 1.65 20.85 -11.13
N GLY A 276 0.64 21.66 -11.43
CA GLY A 276 -0.76 21.27 -11.50
C GLY A 276 -1.62 21.86 -10.38
N ILE A 277 -2.90 21.57 -10.44
CA ILE A 277 -3.92 22.07 -9.53
C ILE A 277 -4.15 21.02 -8.44
N GLN A 278 -4.02 21.45 -7.19
CA GLN A 278 -4.25 20.63 -6.01
C GLN A 278 -5.31 21.28 -5.12
N GLU A 279 -6.42 20.58 -4.93
CA GLU A 279 -7.42 20.96 -3.95
C GLU A 279 -7.04 20.38 -2.59
N GLY A 280 -7.17 21.23 -1.57
CA GLY A 280 -6.57 21.04 -0.26
C GLY A 280 -7.53 20.61 0.83
N THR A 281 -8.14 19.43 0.71
CA THR A 281 -8.99 18.85 1.76
C THR A 281 -8.24 17.81 2.58
N LEU A 282 -8.72 17.55 3.80
CA LEU A 282 -8.23 16.44 4.59
C LEU A 282 -8.82 15.14 4.03
N GLU A 283 -7.96 14.25 3.55
CA GLU A 283 -8.33 13.00 2.88
C GLU A 283 -7.63 11.83 3.56
N GLY A 284 -8.24 10.64 3.56
CA GLY A 284 -7.71 9.51 4.30
C GLY A 284 -8.13 8.13 3.80
N LEU A 285 -7.31 7.15 4.14
CA LEU A 285 -7.58 5.73 3.96
C LEU A 285 -7.16 4.95 5.21
N TYR A 286 -7.76 3.78 5.38
CA TYR A 286 -7.39 2.80 6.40
C TYR A 286 -6.71 1.59 5.76
N TYR A 287 -5.69 1.08 6.43
CA TYR A 287 -4.90 -0.09 6.04
C TYR A 287 -4.81 -1.10 7.19
N SER A 288 -4.75 -2.38 6.83
CA SER A 288 -4.54 -3.50 7.76
C SER A 288 -4.07 -4.72 6.97
N GLY A 289 -3.51 -5.73 7.64
CA GLY A 289 -3.11 -6.97 7.00
C GLY A 289 -1.96 -6.79 6.02
N VAL A 290 -1.04 -5.86 6.30
CA VAL A 290 0.11 -5.54 5.46
C VAL A 290 1.25 -6.49 5.79
N PHE A 291 1.58 -7.44 4.92
CA PHE A 291 2.73 -8.34 5.10
C PHE A 291 3.14 -8.97 3.77
N VAL A 292 4.31 -9.60 3.76
CA VAL A 292 4.85 -10.32 2.60
C VAL A 292 5.22 -11.73 3.00
N GLU A 293 4.78 -12.71 2.22
CA GLU A 293 5.10 -14.13 2.42
C GLU A 293 5.72 -14.74 1.16
N SER A 294 6.42 -15.87 1.34
CA SER A 294 6.85 -16.69 0.20
C SER A 294 5.64 -17.38 -0.45
N ALA A 295 5.69 -17.72 -1.74
CA ALA A 295 4.62 -18.50 -2.38
C ALA A 295 4.85 -20.04 -2.33
N THR A 296 5.96 -20.52 -1.76
CA THR A 296 6.42 -21.93 -1.83
C THR A 296 5.39 -22.98 -1.38
N GLY A 297 4.55 -22.65 -0.40
CA GLY A 297 3.51 -23.51 0.21
C GLY A 297 2.08 -23.10 -0.14
N GLY A 298 1.92 -22.19 -1.11
CA GLY A 298 0.64 -21.57 -1.45
C GLY A 298 0.53 -20.15 -0.90
N VAL A 299 -0.70 -19.66 -0.81
CA VAL A 299 -1.03 -18.29 -0.39
C VAL A 299 -1.96 -18.33 0.81
N SER A 300 -1.61 -17.58 1.86
CA SER A 300 -2.46 -17.40 3.03
C SER A 300 -3.74 -16.67 2.64
N ALA A 301 -4.90 -17.28 2.91
CA ALA A 301 -6.20 -16.79 2.48
C ALA A 301 -7.13 -16.38 3.63
N GLY A 302 -6.59 -16.24 4.84
CA GLY A 302 -7.32 -15.92 6.07
C GLY A 302 -7.80 -17.14 6.86
N TYR A 303 -7.95 -16.98 8.17
CA TYR A 303 -8.33 -18.05 9.12
C TYR A 303 -7.50 -19.34 8.96
N SER A 304 -6.19 -19.20 8.79
CA SER A 304 -5.25 -20.32 8.53
C SER A 304 -5.59 -21.17 7.30
N SER A 305 -6.36 -20.62 6.36
CA SER A 305 -6.64 -21.29 5.10
C SER A 305 -5.56 -20.97 4.08
N ILE A 306 -5.26 -21.95 3.24
CA ILE A 306 -4.24 -21.86 2.20
C ILE A 306 -4.93 -22.10 0.86
N ILE A 307 -4.61 -21.28 -0.15
CA ILE A 307 -5.03 -21.48 -1.54
C ILE A 307 -3.79 -21.66 -2.44
N PRO A 308 -3.91 -22.32 -3.60
CA PRO A 308 -2.77 -22.48 -4.50
C PRO A 308 -2.22 -21.14 -4.99
N ALA A 309 -0.89 -21.02 -5.05
CA ALA A 309 -0.19 -19.96 -5.77
C ALA A 309 -0.49 -20.01 -7.28
N PHE A 310 -0.20 -18.93 -8.01
CA PHE A 310 -0.19 -18.94 -9.48
C PHE A 310 1.04 -19.67 -10.05
#